data_AF-A0A930LAU0-F1
#
_entry.id   AF-A0A930LAU0-F1
#
_cell.length_a   1.000
_cell.length_b   1.000
_cell.length_c   1.000
_cell.angle_alpha   90.00
_cell.angle_beta   90.00
_cell.angle_gamma   90.00
#
_symmetry.space_group_name_H-M   'P 1'
#
loop_
_entity.id
_entity.type
_entity.pdbx_description
1 polymer ?
#
loop_
_entity_poly.entity_id
_entity_poly.type
_entity_poly.pdbx_seq_one_letter_code
_entity_poly.pdbx_strand_id
1 'polypeptide(L)'
;MNLYASKSFWSGLLERSIATFAQVIVGVIGVAIANGAGIVDIDWKSAVSVAGAATVLAVLKAFATPAETDRAVPTANPTVIGRHVAG
;
A
#
# COMPACT_ATOMS: atom_id res chain seq x y z
N MET A 1 -1.91 6.94 -24.65
CA MET A 1 -2.59 7.48 -23.44
C MET A 1 -1.49 7.85 -22.45
N ASN A 2 -1.51 9.05 -21.85
CA ASN A 2 -0.47 9.44 -20.88
C ASN A 2 -0.59 8.57 -19.62
N LEU A 3 0.45 7.78 -19.33
CA LEU A 3 0.49 6.82 -18.21
C LEU A 3 0.12 7.48 -16.86
N TYR A 4 0.60 8.71 -16.64
CA TYR A 4 0.38 9.51 -15.43
C TYR A 4 -1.01 10.18 -15.34
N ALA A 5 -1.78 10.21 -16.43
CA ALA A 5 -3.12 10.81 -16.49
C ALA A 5 -4.25 9.77 -16.47
N SER A 6 -3.91 8.48 -16.41
CA SER A 6 -4.89 7.40 -16.37
C SER A 6 -5.59 7.35 -15.00
N LYS A 7 -6.93 7.28 -14.99
CA LYS A 7 -7.74 7.07 -13.76
C LYS A 7 -7.30 5.83 -12.99
N SER A 8 -6.81 4.82 -13.69
CA SER A 8 -6.36 3.55 -13.12
C SER A 8 -5.08 3.68 -12.29
N PHE A 9 -4.09 4.45 -12.77
CA PHE A 9 -2.89 4.78 -11.99
C PHE A 9 -3.23 5.51 -10.68
N TRP A 10 -4.10 6.53 -10.75
CA TRP A 10 -4.51 7.28 -9.56
C TRP A 10 -5.31 6.43 -8.57
N SER A 11 -6.15 5.51 -9.05
CA SER A 11 -6.83 4.54 -8.19
C SER A 11 -5.84 3.61 -7.47
N GLY A 12 -4.86 3.06 -8.19
CA GLY A 12 -3.81 2.22 -7.60
C GLY A 12 -2.91 2.97 -6.61
N LEU A 13 -2.54 4.20 -6.95
CA LEU A 13 -1.74 5.08 -6.07
C LEU A 13 -2.48 5.35 -4.76
N LEU A 14 -3.75 5.75 -4.83
CA LEU A 14 -4.55 6.06 -3.63
C LEU A 14 -4.72 4.82 -2.76
N GLU A 15 -5.05 3.68 -3.34
CA GLU A 15 -5.26 2.46 -2.56
C GLU A 15 -3.99 2.01 -1.83
N ARG A 16 -2.84 2.03 -2.52
CA ARG A 16 -1.55 1.71 -1.90
C ARG A 16 -1.18 2.70 -0.79
N SER A 17 -1.43 3.98 -1.01
CA SER A 17 -1.12 5.04 -0.05
C SER A 17 -1.95 4.90 1.23
N ILE A 18 -3.26 4.64 1.08
CA ILE A 18 -4.19 4.43 2.20
C ILE A 18 -3.90 3.11 2.91
N ALA A 19 -3.65 2.02 2.17
CA ALA A 19 -3.29 0.73 2.75
C ALA A 19 -1.99 0.82 3.56
N THR A 20 -0.98 1.53 3.04
CA THR A 20 0.27 1.79 3.76
C THR A 20 0.03 2.61 5.02
N PHE A 21 -0.76 3.68 4.94
CA PHE A 21 -1.12 4.49 6.10
C PHE A 21 -1.77 3.64 7.20
N ALA A 22 -2.80 2.87 6.83
CA ALA A 22 -3.55 2.01 7.74
C ALA A 22 -2.66 0.94 8.36
N GLN A 23 -1.82 0.27 7.56
CA GLN A 23 -0.92 -0.76 8.06
C GLN A 23 0.10 -0.19 9.05
N VAL A 24 0.68 0.99 8.75
CA VAL A 24 1.71 1.60 9.61
C VAL A 24 1.10 2.14 10.90
N ILE A 25 -0.04 2.84 10.84
CA ILE A 25 -0.68 3.37 12.05
C ILE A 25 -1.13 2.24 12.98
N VAL A 26 -1.70 1.15 12.43
CA VAL A 26 -2.05 -0.05 13.20
C VAL A 26 -0.81 -0.71 13.79
N GLY A 27 0.30 -0.75 13.05
CA GLY A 27 1.58 -1.27 13.56
C GLY A 27 2.07 -0.49 14.78
N VAL A 28 2.09 0.85 14.71
CA VAL A 28 2.52 1.70 15.84
C VAL A 28 1.59 1.53 17.04
N ILE A 29 0.28 1.52 16.82
CA ILE A 29 -0.73 1.28 17.86
C ILE A 29 -0.52 -0.11 18.50
N GLY A 30 -0.33 -1.14 17.70
CA GLY A 30 -0.11 -2.51 18.16
C GLY A 30 1.13 -2.63 19.06
N VAL A 31 2.22 -1.95 18.70
CA VAL A 31 3.43 -1.88 19.54
C VAL A 31 3.15 -1.16 20.85
N ALA A 32 2.43 -0.03 20.83
CA ALA A 32 2.10 0.69 22.06
C ALA A 32 1.25 -0.16 23.01
N ILE A 33 0.21 -0.83 22.48
CA ILE A 33 -0.66 -1.72 23.25
C ILE A 33 0.12 -2.92 23.81
N ALA A 34 1.03 -3.52 23.03
CA ALA A 34 1.88 -4.61 23.48
C ALA A 34 2.81 -4.20 24.64
N ASN A 35 3.15 -2.91 24.74
CA ASN A 35 3.91 -2.33 25.85
C ASN A 35 3.03 -1.85 27.01
N GLY A 36 1.74 -2.20 27.01
CA GLY A 36 0.81 -1.93 28.12
C GLY A 36 0.09 -0.59 28.05
N ALA A 37 0.22 0.17 26.95
CA ALA A 37 -0.52 1.42 26.78
C ALA A 37 -2.01 1.14 26.49
N GLY A 38 -2.91 1.90 27.11
CA GLY A 38 -4.31 1.97 26.69
C GLY A 38 -4.46 2.77 25.39
N ILE A 39 -5.57 2.60 24.67
CA ILE A 39 -5.79 3.27 23.37
C ILE A 39 -5.79 4.80 23.47
N VAL A 40 -6.14 5.33 24.64
CA VAL A 40 -6.14 6.77 24.92
C VAL A 40 -4.77 7.30 25.34
N ASP A 41 -3.87 6.42 25.78
CA ASP A 41 -2.51 6.77 26.25
C ASP A 41 -1.49 6.81 25.10
N ILE A 42 -1.91 6.42 23.90
CA ILE A 42 -1.07 6.42 22.70
C ILE A 42 -0.75 7.87 22.30
N ASP A 43 0.52 8.13 22.00
CA ASP A 43 0.92 9.37 21.34
C ASP A 43 0.44 9.39 19.87
N TRP A 44 -0.80 9.82 19.69
CA TRP A 44 -1.46 9.93 18.39
C TRP A 44 -0.73 10.87 17.42
N LYS A 45 -0.04 11.90 17.94
CA LYS A 45 0.71 12.82 17.08
C LYS A 45 1.90 12.11 16.45
N SER A 46 2.66 11.36 17.25
CA SER A 46 3.77 10.55 16.74
C SER A 46 3.27 9.45 15.79
N ALA A 47 2.22 8.71 16.17
CA ALA A 47 1.67 7.63 15.34
C ALA A 47 1.23 8.11 13.95
N VAL A 48 0.49 9.22 13.88
CA VAL A 48 0.07 9.82 12.60
C VAL A 48 1.27 10.36 11.82
N SER A 49 2.28 10.92 12.49
CA SER A 49 3.50 11.42 11.84
C SER A 49 4.29 10.29 11.16
N VAL A 50 4.46 9.15 11.84
CA VAL A 50 5.14 7.97 11.30
C VAL A 50 4.36 7.37 10.13
N ALA A 51 3.05 7.20 10.28
CA ALA A 51 2.19 6.71 9.20
C ALA A 51 2.20 7.65 7.99
N GLY A 52 2.14 8.98 8.21
CA GLY A 52 2.24 9.98 7.16
C GLY A 52 3.56 9.94 6.40
N ALA A 53 4.69 9.78 7.09
CA ALA A 53 5.99 9.63 6.45
C ALA A 53 6.05 8.37 5.55
N ALA A 54 5.50 7.26 6.02
CA ALA A 54 5.42 6.04 5.23
C ALA A 54 4.48 6.19 4.01
N THR A 55 3.38 6.92 4.14
CA THR A 55 2.49 7.24 3.02
C THR A 55 3.18 8.10 1.97
N VAL A 56 3.95 9.11 2.36
CA VAL A 56 4.76 9.91 1.41
C VAL A 56 5.74 9.01 0.67
N LEU A 57 6.40 8.08 1.36
CA LEU A 57 7.28 7.11 0.72
C LEU A 57 6.53 6.21 -0.27
N ALA A 58 5.31 5.76 0.07
CA ALA A 58 4.46 4.96 -0.83
C ALA A 58 4.10 5.73 -2.10
N VAL A 59 3.78 7.03 -1.98
CA VAL A 59 3.52 7.92 -3.11
C VAL A 59 4.77 8.07 -4.00
N LEU A 60 5.94 8.35 -3.41
CA LEU A 60 7.20 8.44 -4.15
C LEU A 60 7.51 7.12 -4.89
N LYS A 61 7.26 5.98 -4.22
CA LYS A 61 7.45 4.65 -4.81
C LYS A 61 6.50 4.38 -5.97
N ALA A 62 5.25 4.82 -5.89
CA ALA A 62 4.29 4.74 -6.99
C ALA A 62 4.79 5.49 -8.25
N PHE A 63 5.45 6.64 -8.09
CA PHE A 63 6.08 7.35 -9.20
C PHE A 63 7.34 6.66 -9.73
N ALA A 64 8.13 6.02 -8.85
CA ALA A 64 9.31 5.26 -9.25
C ALA A 64 8.94 3.98 -10.03
N THR A 65 7.80 3.34 -9.70
CA THR A 65 7.31 2.12 -10.36
C THR A 65 5.87 2.30 -10.85
N PRO A 66 5.64 3.07 -11.93
CA PRO A 66 4.30 3.43 -12.36
C PRO A 66 3.55 2.28 -13.03
N ALA A 67 4.23 1.36 -13.72
CA ALA A 67 3.62 0.17 -14.33
C ALA A 67 2.97 -0.75 -13.28
N GLU A 68 3.64 -0.95 -12.14
CA GLU A 68 3.12 -1.73 -11.01
C GLU A 68 1.95 -1.05 -10.29
N THR A 69 1.78 0.25 -10.50
CA THR A 69 0.73 1.06 -9.86
C THR A 69 -0.50 1.19 -10.76
N ASP A 70 -0.32 1.11 -12.07
CA ASP A 70 -1.42 1.11 -13.03
C ASP A 70 -2.13 -0.24 -13.05
N ARG A 71 -3.37 -0.29 -12.56
CA ARG A 71 -4.19 -1.51 -12.56
C ARG A 71 -4.70 -1.97 -13.90
N ALA A 72 -4.67 -1.10 -14.92
CA ALA A 72 -5.16 -1.43 -16.25
C ALA A 72 -4.18 -2.32 -17.02
N VAL A 73 -2.94 -2.41 -16.55
CA VAL A 73 -1.91 -3.29 -17.09
C VAL A 73 -1.94 -4.61 -16.31
N PRO A 74 -2.28 -5.75 -16.94
CA PRO A 74 -2.14 -7.05 -16.29
C PRO A 74 -0.68 -7.30 -15.97
N THR A 75 -0.32 -7.34 -14.68
CA THR A 75 1.05 -7.63 -14.23
C THR A 75 1.42 -9.09 -14.40
N ALA A 76 0.42 -9.96 -14.62
CA ALA A 76 0.61 -11.34 -15.04
C ALA A 76 0.50 -11.41 -16.57
N ASN A 77 1.57 -11.88 -17.22
CA ASN A 77 1.39 -12.55 -18.51
C ASN A 77 0.58 -13.82 -18.22
N PRO A 78 -0.54 -14.10 -18.89
CA PRO A 78 -1.19 -15.39 -18.76
C PRO A 78 -0.26 -16.44 -19.34
N THR A 79 0.69 -16.94 -18.55
CA THR A 79 1.33 -18.21 -18.86
C THR A 79 0.19 -19.22 -18.80
N VAL A 80 -0.26 -19.67 -19.97
CA VAL A 80 -1.10 -20.86 -20.11
C VAL A 80 -0.26 -22.02 -19.57
N ILE A 81 -0.26 -22.21 -18.25
CA ILE A 81 0.34 -23.37 -17.61
C ILE A 81 -0.60 -24.53 -17.91
N GLY A 82 -0.05 -25.49 -18.65
CA GLY A 82 -0.79 -26.56 -19.28
C GLY A 82 -1.74 -27.29 -18.33
N ARG A 83 -2.85 -27.74 -18.92
CA ARG A 83 -3.75 -28.80 -18.43
C ARG A 83 -3.00 -29.69 -17.43
N HIS A 84 -3.39 -29.65 -16.15
CA HIS A 84 -3.08 -30.71 -15.22
C HIS A 84 -3.76 -31.98 -15.75
N VAL A 85 -3.03 -32.74 -16.57
CA VAL A 85 -3.40 -34.10 -16.96
C VAL A 85 -3.19 -34.94 -15.71
N ALA A 86 -4.28 -35.25 -15.02
CA ALA A 86 -4.30 -36.21 -13.94
C ALA A 86 -3.87 -37.57 -14.50
N GLY A 87 -2.78 -38.09 -13.97
CA GLY A 87 -2.37 -39.50 -14.04
C GLY A 87 -2.37 -40.08 -12.64
#